data_AF-A0A536XC96-F1
#
_entry.id   AF-A0A536XC96-F1
#
_cell.length_a   1.000
_cell.length_b   1.000
_cell.length_c   1.000
_cell.angle_alpha   90.00
_cell.angle_beta   90.00
_cell.angle_gamma   90.00
#
_symmetry.space_group_name_H-M   'P 1'
#
loop_
_entity.id
_entity.type
_entity.pdbx_description
1 polymer ?
#
loop_
_entity_poly.entity_id
_entity_poly.type
_entity_poly.pdbx_seq_one_letter_code
_entity_poly.pdbx_strand_id
1 'polypeptide(L)'
;MTTAARAKAEVACINGVPLHAQEVTLAPDELRQRACTELLRQAAQRAGLLAADDPPSADGVISEAAASAIESLLEHELSTPEPSEEACRRHYAAHEATYRTGERVRTRHILFAVTPGVDVVLLRKRAETILLDVRCHDGKSDANFANAARTWSNCPSG
;
A
#
# COMPACT_ATOMS: atom_id res chain seq x y z
N MET A 1 -3.87 -56.23 16.77
CA MET A 1 -3.89 -54.79 17.12
C MET A 1 -2.52 -54.23 16.78
N THR A 2 -2.36 -53.72 15.57
CA THR A 2 -1.07 -53.21 15.08
C THR A 2 -1.09 -51.70 15.24
N THR A 3 -0.38 -51.23 16.25
CA THR A 3 -0.16 -49.80 16.51
C THR A 3 0.64 -49.23 15.35
N ALA A 4 0.03 -48.36 14.55
CA ALA A 4 0.75 -47.61 13.52
C ALA A 4 1.74 -46.67 14.22
N ALA A 5 3.03 -46.90 14.04
CA ALA A 5 4.08 -46.00 14.49
C ALA A 5 3.88 -44.67 13.75
N ARG A 6 3.41 -43.66 14.49
CA ARG A 6 3.34 -42.27 14.01
C ARG A 6 4.80 -41.85 13.73
N ALA A 7 5.13 -41.64 12.46
CA ALA A 7 6.42 -41.08 12.09
C ALA A 7 6.64 -39.80 12.91
N LYS A 8 7.70 -39.77 13.73
CA LYS A 8 8.10 -38.58 14.48
C LYS A 8 8.34 -37.50 13.44
N ALA A 9 7.53 -36.43 13.44
CA ALA A 9 7.84 -35.27 12.64
C ALA A 9 9.20 -34.75 13.12
N GLU A 10 10.22 -34.78 12.26
CA GLU A 10 11.51 -34.20 12.59
C GLU A 10 11.30 -32.70 12.85
N VAL A 11 11.76 -32.23 14.01
CA VAL A 11 11.65 -30.82 14.37
C VAL A 11 12.57 -30.04 13.45
N ALA A 12 12.01 -29.07 12.72
CA ALA A 12 12.82 -28.18 11.91
C ALA A 12 13.76 -27.36 12.80
N CYS A 13 15.03 -27.27 12.41
CA CYS A 13 16.06 -26.60 13.20
C CYS A 13 16.98 -25.72 12.35
N ILE A 14 17.56 -24.70 12.98
CA ILE A 14 18.62 -23.87 12.42
C ILE A 14 19.87 -24.07 13.26
N ASN A 15 20.91 -24.64 12.65
CA ASN A 15 22.19 -24.93 13.31
C ASN A 15 22.03 -25.69 14.64
N GLY A 16 21.06 -26.60 14.72
CA GLY A 16 20.75 -27.39 15.91
C GLY A 16 19.72 -26.77 16.87
N VAL A 17 19.26 -25.54 16.63
CA VAL A 17 18.21 -24.87 17.43
C VAL A 17 16.83 -25.23 16.89
N PRO A 18 15.92 -25.84 17.68
CA PRO A 18 14.58 -26.19 17.23
C PRO A 18 13.69 -24.95 17.05
N LEU A 19 12.93 -24.90 15.94
CA LEU A 19 12.04 -23.77 15.61
C LEU A 19 10.61 -23.93 16.14
N HIS A 20 10.24 -25.15 16.54
CA HIS A 20 8.92 -25.49 17.09
C HIS A 20 8.98 -26.74 17.97
N ALA A 21 7.96 -26.94 18.79
CA ALA A 21 7.80 -28.17 19.56
C ALA A 21 7.51 -29.38 18.63
N GLN A 22 7.86 -30.59 19.07
CA GLN A 22 7.66 -31.84 18.31
C GLN A 22 6.19 -32.09 17.91
N GLU A 23 5.25 -31.59 18.71
CA GLU A 23 3.81 -31.79 18.51
C GLU A 23 3.18 -30.73 17.60
N VAL A 24 3.94 -29.69 17.23
CA VAL A 24 3.46 -28.55 16.45
C VAL A 24 3.88 -28.73 15.00
N THR A 25 2.90 -28.62 14.09
CA THR A 25 3.14 -28.51 12.65
C THR A 25 2.84 -27.08 12.24
N LEU A 26 3.86 -26.38 11.73
CA LEU A 26 3.73 -25.01 11.26
C LEU A 26 3.39 -24.96 9.79
N ALA A 27 2.65 -23.92 9.38
CA ALA A 27 2.51 -23.60 7.97
C ALA A 27 3.88 -23.20 7.37
N PRO A 28 4.12 -23.40 6.07
CA PRO A 28 5.41 -23.10 5.44
C PRO A 28 5.88 -21.64 5.65
N ASP A 29 4.95 -20.68 5.63
CA ASP A 29 5.27 -19.27 5.83
C ASP A 29 5.69 -18.95 7.26
N GLU A 30 5.02 -19.54 8.24
CA GLU A 30 5.37 -19.37 9.66
C GLU A 30 6.70 -20.05 9.97
N LEU A 31 6.95 -21.25 9.43
CA LEU A 31 8.23 -21.93 9.58
C LEU A 31 9.38 -21.11 8.99
N ARG A 32 9.17 -20.52 7.80
CA ARG A 32 10.15 -19.61 7.18
C ARG A 32 10.41 -18.39 8.05
N GLN A 33 9.37 -17.75 8.57
CA GLN A 33 9.51 -16.59 9.45
C GLN A 33 10.37 -16.93 10.67
N ARG A 34 10.07 -18.04 11.36
CA ARG A 34 10.85 -18.49 12.53
C ARG A 34 12.30 -18.83 12.16
N ALA A 35 12.53 -19.47 11.03
CA ALA A 35 13.87 -19.75 10.53
C ALA A 35 14.68 -18.47 10.28
N CYS A 36 14.07 -17.47 9.64
CA CYS A 36 14.71 -16.16 9.41
C CYS A 36 15.03 -15.46 10.73
N THR A 37 14.09 -15.45 11.68
CA THR A 37 14.31 -14.84 13.00
C THR A 37 15.46 -15.52 13.75
N GLU A 38 15.53 -16.84 13.76
CA GLU A 38 16.62 -17.56 14.43
C GLU A 38 17.97 -17.32 13.75
N LEU A 39 18.01 -17.27 12.40
CA LEU A 39 19.23 -16.90 11.67
C LEU A 39 19.73 -15.50 12.03
N LEU A 40 18.82 -14.53 12.16
CA LEU A 40 19.15 -13.16 12.57
C LEU A 40 19.61 -13.11 14.03
N ARG A 41 18.97 -13.86 14.92
CA ARG A 41 19.39 -13.97 16.33
C ARG A 41 20.82 -14.51 16.45
N GLN A 42 21.14 -15.60 15.76
CA GLN A 42 22.50 -16.17 15.73
C GLN A 42 23.50 -15.23 15.04
N ALA A 43 23.09 -14.46 14.04
CA ALA A 43 23.93 -13.42 13.44
C ALA A 43 24.22 -12.29 14.43
N ALA A 44 23.23 -11.83 15.20
CA ALA A 44 23.40 -10.82 16.24
C ALA A 44 24.33 -11.29 17.36
N GLN A 45 24.26 -12.57 17.75
CA GLN A 45 25.22 -13.18 18.69
C GLN A 45 26.64 -13.17 18.13
N ARG A 46 26.83 -13.55 16.86
CA ARG A 46 28.15 -13.54 16.20
C ARG A 46 28.71 -12.13 16.04
N ALA A 47 27.85 -11.13 15.84
CA ALA A 47 28.23 -9.72 15.79
C ALA A 47 28.52 -9.12 17.17
N GLY A 48 28.32 -9.88 18.26
CA GLY A 48 28.51 -9.40 19.64
C GLY A 48 27.42 -8.44 20.12
N LEU A 49 26.29 -8.35 19.40
CA LEU A 49 25.15 -7.49 19.74
C LEU A 49 24.16 -8.19 20.68
N LEU A 50 24.20 -9.52 20.75
CA LEU A 50 23.37 -10.35 21.61
C LEU A 50 24.24 -11.30 22.44
N ALA A 51 23.85 -11.52 23.70
CA ALA A 51 24.55 -12.45 24.57
C ALA A 51 24.44 -13.89 24.03
N ALA A 52 25.53 -14.66 24.12
CA ALA A 52 25.59 -16.03 23.59
C ALA A 52 24.65 -17.00 24.33
N ASP A 53 24.26 -16.66 25.56
CA ASP A 53 23.33 -17.41 26.41
C ASP A 53 21.87 -16.95 26.30
N ASP A 54 21.57 -15.99 25.42
CA ASP A 54 20.19 -15.63 25.09
C ASP A 54 19.43 -16.90 24.63
N PRO A 55 18.30 -17.24 25.28
CA PRO A 55 17.63 -18.51 25.04
C PRO A 55 16.91 -18.49 23.70
N PRO A 56 17.00 -19.57 22.91
CA PRO A 56 16.18 -19.70 21.71
C PRO A 56 14.70 -19.86 22.06
N SER A 57 13.82 -19.42 21.15
CA SER A 57 12.38 -19.54 21.29
C SER A 57 11.81 -20.60 20.35
N ALA A 58 11.15 -21.60 20.93
CA ALA A 58 10.43 -22.64 20.18
C ALA A 58 8.95 -22.27 19.95
N ASP A 59 8.44 -21.20 20.56
CA ASP A 59 7.09 -20.69 20.35
C ASP A 59 7.03 -19.56 19.29
N GLY A 60 8.19 -19.08 18.85
CA GLY A 60 8.34 -18.02 17.85
C GLY A 60 8.38 -16.61 18.44
N VAL A 61 8.30 -16.48 19.77
CA VAL A 61 8.41 -15.20 20.48
C VAL A 61 9.85 -14.99 20.96
N ILE A 62 10.58 -14.08 20.33
CA ILE A 62 11.94 -13.73 20.74
C ILE A 62 11.97 -12.83 21.98
N SER A 63 13.10 -12.82 22.68
CA SER A 63 13.35 -11.89 23.77
C SER A 63 13.43 -10.44 23.28
N GLU A 64 13.17 -9.48 24.16
CA GLU A 64 13.35 -8.05 23.87
C GLU A 64 14.81 -7.74 23.50
N ALA A 65 15.76 -8.39 24.18
CA ALA A 65 17.19 -8.27 23.88
C ALA A 65 17.51 -8.76 22.46
N ALA A 66 16.95 -9.90 22.05
CA ALA A 66 17.11 -10.41 20.68
C ALA A 66 16.49 -9.47 19.64
N ALA A 67 15.30 -8.93 19.90
CA ALA A 67 14.65 -7.98 18.99
C ALA A 67 15.52 -6.73 18.77
N SER A 68 15.99 -6.10 19.85
CA SER A 68 16.86 -4.91 19.78
C SER A 68 18.21 -5.19 19.12
N ALA A 69 18.81 -6.36 19.39
CA ALA A 69 20.07 -6.77 18.78
C ALA A 69 19.92 -7.05 17.28
N ILE A 70 18.78 -7.61 16.85
CA ILE A 70 18.47 -7.81 15.42
C ILE A 70 18.30 -6.46 14.72
N GLU A 71 17.58 -5.50 15.31
CA GLU A 71 17.47 -4.15 14.75
C GLU A 71 18.84 -3.49 14.59
N SER A 72 19.67 -3.54 15.65
CA SER A 72 21.04 -3.01 15.61
C SER A 72 21.91 -3.67 14.54
N LEU A 73 21.76 -5.00 14.36
CA LEU A 73 22.47 -5.74 13.31
C LEU A 73 22.03 -5.25 11.93
N LEU A 74 20.73 -5.10 11.70
CA LEU A 74 20.19 -4.66 10.42
C LEU A 74 20.63 -3.22 10.10
N GLU A 75 20.66 -2.32 11.07
CA GLU A 75 21.17 -0.96 10.89
C GLU A 75 22.65 -0.93 10.50
N HIS A 76 23.46 -1.84 11.05
CA HIS A 76 24.89 -1.92 10.73
C HIS A 76 25.14 -2.54 9.35
N GLU A 77 24.44 -3.62 9.01
CA GLU A 77 24.71 -4.42 7.81
C GLU A 77 23.98 -3.90 6.56
N LEU A 78 22.84 -3.23 6.73
CA LEU A 78 22.04 -2.72 5.61
C LEU A 78 22.45 -1.30 5.24
N SER A 79 23.30 -1.19 4.21
CA SER A 79 23.52 0.09 3.54
C SER A 79 22.32 0.43 2.65
N THR A 80 21.44 1.31 3.12
CA THR A 80 20.33 1.82 2.31
C THR A 80 20.80 3.07 1.56
N PRO A 81 20.93 3.04 0.22
CA PRO A 81 21.43 4.19 -0.52
C PRO A 81 20.39 5.32 -0.50
N GLU A 82 20.85 6.53 -0.27
CA GLU A 82 20.03 7.73 -0.43
C GLU A 82 19.55 7.84 -1.89
N PRO A 83 18.23 8.00 -2.14
CA PRO A 83 17.73 8.11 -3.48
C PRO A 83 18.24 9.40 -4.14
N SER A 84 18.67 9.29 -5.38
CA SER A 84 19.03 10.47 -6.17
C SER A 84 17.81 11.35 -6.45
N GLU A 85 18.04 12.63 -6.67
CA GLU A 85 16.98 13.57 -7.03
C GLU A 85 16.23 13.14 -8.30
N GLU A 86 16.94 12.52 -9.25
CA GLU A 86 16.33 11.95 -10.45
C GLU A 86 15.41 10.76 -10.14
N ALA A 87 15.80 9.88 -9.21
CA ALA A 87 14.96 8.79 -8.75
C ALA A 87 13.69 9.32 -8.07
N CYS A 88 13.83 10.34 -7.21
CA CYS A 88 12.71 11.02 -6.57
C CYS A 88 11.76 11.64 -7.60
N ARG A 89 12.28 12.36 -8.60
CA ARG A 89 11.48 12.96 -9.69
C ARG A 89 10.70 11.91 -10.48
N ARG A 90 11.34 10.80 -10.86
CA ARG A 90 10.67 9.71 -11.58
C ARG A 90 9.56 9.08 -10.74
N HIS A 91 9.82 8.83 -9.45
CA HIS A 91 8.83 8.29 -8.54
C HIS A 91 7.63 9.23 -8.40
N TYR A 92 7.88 10.52 -8.17
CA TYR A 92 6.85 11.53 -8.07
C TYR A 92 5.98 11.59 -9.33
N ALA A 93 6.59 11.67 -10.52
CA ALA A 93 5.87 11.71 -11.79
C ALA A 93 4.99 10.48 -12.02
N ALA A 94 5.45 9.30 -11.59
CA ALA A 94 4.68 8.05 -11.71
C ALA A 94 3.51 7.94 -10.71
N HIS A 95 3.55 8.68 -9.60
CA HIS A 95 2.57 8.58 -8.50
C HIS A 95 1.94 9.93 -8.17
N GLU A 96 1.83 10.81 -9.16
CA GLU A 96 1.39 12.20 -8.96
C GLU A 96 0.05 12.29 -8.22
N ALA A 97 -0.89 11.37 -8.51
CA ALA A 97 -2.19 11.28 -7.85
C ALA A 97 -2.11 11.11 -6.32
N THR A 98 -1.09 10.42 -5.82
CA THR A 98 -0.86 10.21 -4.38
C THR A 98 -0.35 11.47 -3.69
N TYR A 99 0.30 12.37 -4.44
CA TYR A 99 0.90 13.61 -3.93
C TYR A 99 0.04 14.86 -4.15
N ARG A 100 -1.14 14.70 -4.75
CA ARG A 100 -2.12 15.79 -4.91
C ARG A 100 -3.03 15.85 -3.70
N THR A 101 -2.78 16.79 -2.78
CA THR A 101 -3.69 17.12 -1.67
C THR A 101 -4.02 18.60 -1.67
N GLY A 102 -5.29 18.96 -1.46
CA GLY A 102 -5.73 20.36 -1.34
C GLY A 102 -5.80 21.13 -2.66
N GLU A 103 -6.00 20.47 -3.80
CA GLU A 103 -6.07 21.14 -5.09
C GLU A 103 -7.16 22.24 -5.12
N ARG A 104 -6.74 23.46 -5.50
CA ARG A 104 -7.64 24.55 -5.84
C ARG A 104 -7.80 24.57 -7.35
N VAL A 105 -8.92 24.04 -7.81
CA VAL A 105 -9.26 24.08 -9.23
C VAL A 105 -10.05 25.35 -9.57
N ARG A 106 -9.69 25.99 -10.69
CA ARG A 106 -10.54 27.03 -11.29
C ARG A 106 -11.45 26.37 -12.32
N THR A 107 -12.69 26.09 -11.93
CA THR A 107 -13.66 25.41 -12.78
C THR A 107 -14.68 26.38 -13.37
N ARG A 108 -15.29 25.98 -14.49
CA ARG A 108 -16.49 26.59 -15.06
C ARG A 108 -17.60 25.52 -15.04
N HIS A 109 -18.86 25.92 -14.90
CA HIS A 109 -19.97 24.98 -14.84
C HIS A 109 -21.24 25.51 -15.54
N ILE A 110 -22.11 24.60 -15.95
CA ILE A 110 -23.46 24.88 -16.46
C ILE A 110 -24.41 24.04 -15.62
N LEU A 111 -25.30 24.68 -14.86
CA LEU A 111 -26.24 24.00 -13.97
C LEU A 111 -27.59 23.81 -14.65
N PHE A 112 -28.07 22.58 -14.76
CA PHE A 112 -29.45 22.28 -15.14
C PHE A 112 -30.25 21.94 -13.89
N ALA A 113 -31.00 22.91 -13.37
CA ALA A 113 -31.75 22.75 -12.13
C ALA A 113 -33.01 21.88 -12.35
N VAL A 114 -33.26 20.95 -11.42
CA VAL A 114 -34.50 20.18 -11.39
C VAL A 114 -35.54 20.95 -10.58
N THR A 115 -36.60 21.40 -11.22
CA THR A 115 -37.74 22.08 -10.57
C THR A 115 -38.98 21.18 -10.57
N PRO A 116 -39.96 21.42 -9.67
CA PRO A 116 -41.19 20.64 -9.65
C PRO A 116 -41.90 20.65 -11.01
N GLY A 117 -42.28 19.48 -11.52
CA GLY A 117 -42.98 19.31 -12.80
C GLY A 117 -42.08 19.18 -14.02
N VAL A 118 -40.75 19.21 -13.88
CA VAL A 118 -39.81 18.96 -14.98
C VAL A 118 -39.69 17.47 -15.29
N ASP A 119 -39.74 17.13 -16.58
CA ASP A 119 -39.31 15.82 -17.08
C ASP A 119 -37.78 15.72 -17.00
N VAL A 120 -37.31 14.97 -16.01
CA VAL A 120 -35.90 14.74 -15.74
C VAL A 120 -35.20 14.00 -16.89
N VAL A 121 -35.90 13.13 -17.61
CA VAL A 121 -35.33 12.40 -18.76
C VAL A 121 -35.06 13.35 -19.91
N LEU A 122 -36.00 14.26 -20.20
CA LEU A 122 -35.82 15.27 -21.22
C LEU A 122 -34.73 16.28 -20.83
N LEU A 123 -34.70 16.69 -19.55
CA LEU A 123 -33.66 17.59 -19.03
C LEU A 123 -32.27 16.97 -19.18
N ARG A 124 -32.12 15.68 -18.83
CA ARG A 124 -30.86 14.95 -18.98
C ARG A 124 -30.44 14.86 -20.45
N LYS A 125 -31.34 14.48 -21.35
CA LYS A 125 -31.04 14.42 -22.80
C LYS A 125 -30.51 15.76 -23.31
N ARG A 126 -31.13 16.87 -22.90
CA ARG A 126 -30.66 18.21 -23.24
C ARG A 126 -29.28 18.51 -22.65
N ALA A 127 -29.05 18.19 -21.38
CA ALA A 127 -27.75 18.39 -20.75
C ALA A 127 -26.63 17.58 -21.44
N GLU A 128 -26.91 16.34 -21.85
CA GLU A 128 -25.99 15.49 -22.62
C GLU A 128 -25.68 16.07 -24.00
N THR A 129 -26.67 16.60 -24.72
CA THR A 129 -26.44 17.29 -26.00
C THR A 129 -25.51 18.51 -25.82
N ILE A 130 -25.81 19.37 -24.84
CA ILE A 130 -24.97 20.54 -24.57
C ILE A 130 -23.57 20.14 -24.13
N LEU A 131 -23.42 19.05 -23.35
CA LEU A 131 -22.11 18.52 -22.97
C LEU A 131 -21.29 18.11 -24.20
N LEU A 132 -21.91 17.44 -25.18
CA LEU A 132 -21.23 17.06 -26.42
C LEU A 132 -20.83 18.30 -27.21
N ASP A 133 -21.74 19.26 -27.38
CA ASP A 133 -21.49 20.51 -28.12
C ASP A 133 -20.33 21.32 -27.52
N VAL A 134 -20.27 21.45 -26.19
CA VAL A 134 -19.18 22.17 -25.51
C VAL A 134 -17.89 21.37 -25.46
N ARG A 135 -17.91 20.04 -25.58
CA ARG A 135 -16.69 19.20 -25.67
C ARG A 135 -16.12 19.15 -27.08
N CYS A 136 -16.96 19.29 -28.11
CA CYS A 136 -16.56 19.29 -29.53
C CYS A 136 -15.92 20.62 -29.96
N HIS A 137 -15.00 21.18 -29.16
CA HIS A 137 -14.22 22.36 -29.52
C HIS A 137 -12.79 21.96 -29.91
N ASP A 138 -12.23 22.63 -30.91
CA ASP A 138 -10.87 22.44 -31.44
C ASP A 138 -9.75 23.03 -30.55
N GLY A 139 -10.04 23.25 -29.27
CA GLY A 139 -9.14 23.91 -28.32
C GLY A 139 -9.03 25.43 -28.48
N LYS A 140 -9.67 26.05 -29.48
CA LYS A 140 -9.45 27.48 -29.81
C LYS A 140 -10.59 28.42 -29.47
N SER A 141 -11.80 27.92 -29.16
CA SER A 141 -12.97 28.75 -28.88
C SER A 141 -13.53 28.54 -27.47
N ASP A 142 -13.10 29.37 -26.52
CA ASP A 142 -13.71 29.50 -25.19
C ASP A 142 -15.15 30.06 -25.22
N ALA A 143 -15.56 30.63 -26.37
CA ALA A 143 -16.85 31.27 -26.52
C ALA A 143 -18.02 30.28 -26.46
N ASN A 144 -17.82 29.02 -26.86
CA ASN A 144 -18.89 28.02 -26.90
C ASN A 144 -19.37 27.66 -25.49
N PHE A 145 -18.45 27.42 -24.56
CA PHE A 145 -18.81 27.13 -23.17
C PHE A 145 -19.48 28.35 -22.52
N ALA A 146 -18.90 29.54 -22.70
CA ALA A 146 -19.45 30.77 -22.11
C ALA A 146 -20.84 31.09 -22.66
N ASN A 147 -21.09 30.83 -23.95
CA ASN A 147 -22.41 31.02 -24.55
C ASN A 147 -23.42 30.00 -24.01
N ALA A 148 -23.05 28.72 -23.96
CA ALA A 148 -23.90 27.67 -23.42
C ALA A 148 -24.24 27.92 -21.93
N ALA A 149 -23.29 28.42 -21.14
CA ALA A 149 -23.52 28.80 -19.74
C ALA A 149 -24.56 29.92 -19.63
N ARG A 150 -24.42 31.00 -20.40
CA ARG A 150 -25.40 32.10 -20.40
C ARG A 150 -26.80 31.68 -20.85
N THR A 151 -26.88 30.77 -21.82
CA THR A 151 -28.18 30.35 -22.39
C THR A 151 -28.89 29.33 -21.53
N TRP A 152 -28.15 28.39 -20.92
CA TRP A 152 -28.74 27.18 -20.34
C TRP A 152 -28.50 27.01 -18.85
N SER A 153 -27.53 27.71 -18.25
CA SER A 153 -27.24 27.55 -16.83
C SER A 153 -28.31 28.22 -15.98
N ASN A 154 -28.78 27.51 -14.96
CA ASN A 154 -29.63 28.04 -13.90
C ASN A 154 -28.83 28.54 -12.69
N CYS A 155 -27.49 28.51 -12.75
CA CYS A 155 -26.66 29.00 -11.65
C CYS A 155 -26.57 30.53 -11.67
N PRO A 156 -26.75 31.24 -10.53
CA PRO A 156 -26.58 32.69 -10.44
C PRO A 156 -25.15 33.19 -10.73
N SER A 157 -24.16 32.29 -10.73
CA SER A 157 -22.76 32.62 -11.00
C SER A 157 -22.37 32.52 -12.47
N GLY A 158 -23.30 32.11 -13.35
CA GLY A 158 -23.10 31.90 -14.79
C GLY A 158 -23.29 33.16 -15.64
#